data_AF-A0A3D4UN92-F1
#
_entry.id   AF-A0A3D4UN92-F1
#
_cell.length_a   1.000
_cell.length_b   1.000
_cell.length_c   1.000
_cell.angle_alpha   90.00
_cell.angle_beta   90.00
_cell.angle_gamma   90.00
#
_symmetry.space_group_name_H-M   'P 1'
#
loop_
_entity.id
_entity.type
_entity.pdbx_description
1 polymer ?
#
loop_
_entity_poly.entity_id
_entity_poly.type
_entity_poly.pdbx_seq_one_letter_code
_entity_poly.pdbx_strand_id
1 'polypeptide(L)'
;IADDLAAVLRRGDIVRLEGEMGAGKTTFVRLLAQRFGIAPNAVSSPTFVIMNIYGKEDGDHPMIAHLDCYRLGDESELDALGWDRIIDGDAIVLIEWPERIDEAIPGDALRIMIDHVDETSRRFRFEIPSHWEDRAGFEAIRPRPDTTCPVTGQPVSGDCLSWPFASEKARMADLNAWFNEEHVISRPIEQSDIEQGE
;
A
#
# COMPACT_ATOMS: atom_id res chain seq x y z
N ILE A 1 -2.91 -4.28 -2.79
CA ILE A 1 -1.97 -3.31 -2.19
C ILE A 1 -2.55 -1.89 -2.18
N ALA A 2 -2.68 -1.19 -3.32
CA ALA A 2 -3.20 0.18 -3.31
C ALA A 2 -4.64 0.26 -2.77
N ASP A 3 -5.49 -0.72 -3.14
CA ASP A 3 -6.84 -0.85 -2.61
C ASP A 3 -6.85 -1.05 -1.09
N ASP A 4 -6.03 -1.99 -0.60
CA ASP A 4 -5.92 -2.31 0.82
C ASP A 4 -5.42 -1.10 1.63
N LEU A 5 -4.42 -0.38 1.11
CA LEU A 5 -3.90 0.82 1.76
C LEU A 5 -4.94 1.94 1.78
N ALA A 6 -5.68 2.15 0.68
CA ALA A 6 -6.72 3.18 0.63
C ALA A 6 -7.82 2.97 1.67
N ALA A 7 -8.11 1.72 2.05
CA ALA A 7 -9.09 1.41 3.08
C ALA A 7 -8.65 1.79 4.51
N VAL A 8 -7.34 1.98 4.73
CA VAL A 8 -6.75 2.27 6.04
C VAL A 8 -6.32 3.74 6.19
N LEU A 9 -6.01 4.38 5.07
CA LEU A 9 -5.61 5.78 5.03
C LEU A 9 -6.72 6.71 5.54
N ARG A 10 -6.31 7.74 6.26
CA ARG A 10 -7.13 8.80 6.85
C ARG A 10 -6.58 10.17 6.43
N ARG A 11 -7.39 11.21 6.63
CA ARG A 11 -6.95 12.61 6.48
C ARG A 11 -5.71 12.88 7.33
N GLY A 12 -4.75 13.62 6.77
CA GLY A 12 -3.48 13.96 7.42
C GLY A 12 -2.41 12.86 7.40
N ASP A 13 -2.70 11.67 6.86
CA ASP A 13 -1.68 10.63 6.77
C ASP A 13 -0.58 11.01 5.77
N ILE A 14 0.66 10.72 6.15
CA ILE A 14 1.84 10.94 5.34
C ILE A 14 2.42 9.58 4.92
N VAL A 15 2.72 9.43 3.63
CA VAL A 15 3.26 8.23 3.02
C VAL A 15 4.54 8.55 2.26
N ARG A 16 5.63 7.91 2.68
CA ARG A 16 6.96 7.97 2.10
C ARG A 16 7.10 6.84 1.08
N LEU A 17 7.40 7.19 -0.18
CA LEU A 17 7.58 6.26 -1.29
C LEU A 17 9.05 6.23 -1.71
N GLU A 18 9.73 5.15 -1.35
CA GLU A 18 11.15 4.92 -1.62
C GLU A 18 11.32 3.82 -2.68
N GLY A 19 12.36 3.96 -3.50
CA GLY A 19 12.68 2.99 -4.54
C GLY A 19 13.39 3.65 -5.70
N GLU A 20 14.06 2.84 -6.52
CA GLU A 20 14.83 3.35 -7.66
C GLU A 20 13.94 4.00 -8.75
N MET A 21 14.58 4.65 -9.71
CA MET A 21 13.88 5.17 -10.89
C MET A 21 13.23 4.01 -11.65
N GLY A 22 11.93 4.13 -11.94
CA GLY A 22 11.18 3.05 -12.60
C GLY A 22 10.64 1.96 -11.65
N ALA A 23 10.85 2.07 -10.34
CA ALA A 23 10.29 1.16 -9.34
C ALA A 23 8.74 1.12 -9.37
N GLY A 24 8.12 2.22 -9.81
CA GLY A 24 6.67 2.34 -9.95
C GLY A 24 6.00 3.23 -8.91
N LYS A 25 6.75 4.09 -8.23
CA LYS A 25 6.24 5.07 -7.24
C LYS A 25 5.06 5.90 -7.75
N THR A 26 5.21 6.61 -8.88
CA THR A 26 4.10 7.36 -9.49
C THR A 26 2.93 6.47 -9.93
N THR A 27 3.20 5.23 -10.35
CA THR A 27 2.14 4.27 -10.67
C THR A 27 1.35 3.88 -9.43
N PHE A 28 2.03 3.67 -8.31
CA PHE A 28 1.40 3.44 -7.02
C PHE A 28 0.51 4.62 -6.61
N VAL A 29 1.03 5.86 -6.68
CA VAL A 29 0.26 7.08 -6.39
C VAL A 29 -1.00 7.18 -7.24
N ARG A 30 -0.89 6.90 -8.55
CA ARG A 30 -2.04 6.92 -9.47
C ARG A 30 -3.08 5.87 -9.14
N LEU A 31 -2.67 4.66 -8.75
CA LEU A 31 -3.61 3.60 -8.35
C LEU A 31 -4.29 3.94 -7.03
N LEU A 32 -3.54 4.50 -6.08
CA LEU A 32 -4.07 4.92 -4.79
C LEU A 32 -5.07 6.06 -4.93
N ALA A 33 -4.74 7.09 -5.70
CA ALA A 33 -5.59 8.25 -5.94
C ALA A 33 -6.96 7.90 -6.55
N GLN A 34 -7.03 6.86 -7.39
CA GLN A 34 -8.30 6.36 -7.93
C GLN A 34 -9.28 5.94 -6.85
N ARG A 35 -8.79 5.42 -5.72
CA ARG A 35 -9.63 5.01 -4.59
C ARG A 35 -10.22 6.18 -3.82
N PHE A 36 -9.70 7.37 -4.04
CA PHE A 36 -10.20 8.64 -3.53
C PHE A 36 -10.97 9.43 -4.59
N GLY A 37 -11.44 8.76 -5.66
CA GLY A 37 -12.28 9.38 -6.70
C GLY A 37 -11.52 10.26 -7.70
N ILE A 38 -10.19 10.21 -7.70
CA ILE A 38 -9.36 11.00 -8.62
C ILE A 38 -9.18 10.21 -9.93
N ALA A 39 -9.45 10.85 -11.06
CA ALA A 39 -9.29 10.20 -12.35
C ALA A 39 -7.82 9.81 -12.62
N PRO A 40 -7.52 8.60 -13.12
CA PRO A 40 -6.15 8.12 -13.30
C PRO A 40 -5.29 9.04 -14.18
N ASN A 41 -5.91 9.65 -15.20
CA ASN A 41 -5.26 10.56 -16.14
C ASN A 41 -4.97 11.96 -15.57
N ALA A 42 -5.54 12.30 -14.41
CA ALA A 42 -5.22 13.53 -13.69
C ALA A 42 -3.90 13.41 -12.90
N VAL A 43 -3.41 12.19 -12.67
CA VAL A 43 -2.23 11.94 -11.82
C VAL A 43 -1.00 11.63 -12.67
N SER A 44 -0.05 12.57 -12.64
CA SER A 44 1.27 12.48 -13.25
C SER A 44 2.35 12.74 -12.20
N SER A 45 3.59 12.33 -12.51
CA SER A 45 4.74 12.64 -11.64
C SER A 45 4.97 14.16 -11.64
N PRO A 46 5.04 14.80 -10.45
CA PRO A 46 5.27 16.22 -10.33
C PRO A 46 6.76 16.58 -10.43
N THR A 47 7.66 15.76 -10.99
CA THR A 47 9.11 16.01 -10.99
C THR A 47 9.54 17.46 -11.34
N PHE A 48 8.83 18.16 -12.22
CA PHE A 48 9.16 19.56 -12.60
C PHE A 48 8.45 20.62 -11.75
N VAL A 49 7.25 20.34 -11.26
CA VAL A 49 6.46 21.26 -10.43
C VAL A 49 6.64 21.01 -8.94
N ILE A 50 7.38 19.95 -8.60
CA ILE A 50 7.67 19.36 -7.29
C ILE A 50 6.42 18.83 -6.58
N MET A 51 5.29 19.51 -6.67
CA MET A 51 4.04 19.12 -6.01
C MET A 51 2.81 19.30 -6.90
N ASN A 52 1.88 18.36 -6.80
CA ASN A 52 0.51 18.46 -7.30
C ASN A 52 -0.49 18.22 -6.17
N ILE A 53 -1.63 18.92 -6.19
CA ILE A 53 -2.75 18.66 -5.29
C ILE A 53 -3.94 18.15 -6.11
N TYR A 54 -4.54 17.05 -5.67
CA TYR A 54 -5.68 16.41 -6.32
C TYR A 54 -6.89 16.35 -5.39
N GLY A 55 -8.09 16.40 -5.97
CA GLY A 55 -9.35 16.36 -5.23
C GLY A 55 -9.93 17.75 -4.97
N LYS A 56 -10.87 17.82 -4.02
CA LYS A 56 -11.54 19.05 -3.59
C LYS A 56 -11.55 19.11 -2.08
N GLU A 57 -11.43 20.31 -1.52
CA GLU A 57 -11.44 20.55 -0.07
C GLU A 57 -12.75 20.05 0.57
N ASP A 58 -13.89 20.42 -0.02
CA ASP A 58 -15.23 20.00 0.40
C ASP A 58 -15.72 18.69 -0.27
N GLY A 59 -14.79 17.81 -0.64
CA GLY A 59 -15.11 16.51 -1.26
C GLY A 59 -15.41 15.40 -0.23
N ASP A 60 -16.13 14.36 -0.68
CA ASP A 60 -16.38 13.15 0.11
C ASP A 60 -15.07 12.41 0.48
N HIS A 61 -14.03 12.58 -0.33
CA HIS A 61 -12.70 12.01 -0.12
C HIS A 61 -11.68 13.08 0.28
N PRO A 62 -10.63 12.71 1.06
CA PRO A 62 -9.49 13.58 1.31
C PRO A 62 -8.83 14.06 0.01
N MET A 63 -8.31 15.28 0.04
CA MET A 63 -7.36 15.73 -0.97
C MET A 63 -6.07 14.91 -0.89
N ILE A 64 -5.37 14.80 -2.01
CA ILE A 64 -4.05 14.18 -2.09
C ILE A 64 -3.02 15.23 -2.47
N ALA A 65 -2.03 15.44 -1.62
CA ALA A 65 -0.82 16.20 -1.93
C ALA A 65 0.25 15.21 -2.40
N HIS A 66 0.63 15.27 -3.66
CA HIS A 66 1.64 14.41 -4.26
C HIS A 66 2.91 15.20 -4.51
N LEU A 67 3.99 14.83 -3.84
CA LEU A 67 5.30 15.45 -3.95
C LEU A 67 6.29 14.49 -4.61
N ASP A 68 7.16 15.02 -5.47
CA ASP A 68 8.32 14.32 -6.02
C ASP A 68 9.56 15.16 -5.73
N CYS A 69 10.30 14.75 -4.71
CA CYS A 69 11.43 15.48 -4.17
C CYS A 69 12.74 15.18 -4.90
N TYR A 70 12.73 14.38 -5.98
CA TYR A 70 13.95 13.94 -6.69
C TYR A 70 14.89 15.09 -7.07
N ARG A 71 14.32 16.27 -7.37
CA ARG A 71 15.04 17.47 -7.81
C ARG A 71 15.30 18.51 -6.74
N LEU A 72 14.76 18.33 -5.54
CA LEU A 72 15.06 19.22 -4.43
C LEU A 72 16.53 19.07 -4.04
N GLY A 73 17.21 20.20 -3.86
CA GLY A 73 18.57 20.23 -3.33
C GLY A 73 18.56 19.84 -1.86
N ASP A 74 17.71 20.51 -1.07
CA ASP A 74 17.52 20.29 0.35
C ASP A 74 16.13 20.76 0.81
N GLU A 75 15.84 20.59 2.10
CA GLU A 75 14.57 20.94 2.73
C GLU A 75 14.27 22.44 2.77
N SER A 76 15.26 23.33 2.61
CA SER A 76 15.00 24.79 2.65
C SER A 76 14.11 25.26 1.49
N GLU A 77 14.02 24.47 0.43
CA GLU A 77 13.12 24.72 -0.71
C GLU A 77 11.64 24.42 -0.38
N LEU A 78 11.37 23.69 0.71
CA LEU A 78 10.01 23.31 1.12
C LEU A 78 9.16 24.49 1.61
N ASP A 79 9.78 25.49 2.23
CA ASP A 79 9.10 26.69 2.72
C ASP A 79 8.35 27.40 1.58
N ALA A 80 8.97 27.47 0.40
CA ALA A 80 8.39 28.09 -0.79
C ALA A 80 7.18 27.31 -1.34
N LEU A 81 7.07 26.02 -1.02
CA LEU A 81 5.95 25.16 -1.38
C LEU A 81 4.81 25.23 -0.35
N GLY A 82 5.01 25.93 0.77
CA GLY A 82 4.04 25.98 1.86
C GLY A 82 3.94 24.67 2.63
N TRP A 83 5.07 23.95 2.77
CA TRP A 83 5.17 22.63 3.39
C TRP A 83 4.46 22.51 4.73
N ASP A 84 4.68 23.46 5.65
CA ASP A 84 4.03 23.47 6.98
C ASP A 84 2.50 23.32 6.89
N ARG A 85 1.86 24.01 5.93
CA ARG A 85 0.40 23.95 5.76
C ARG A 85 -0.08 22.62 5.19
N ILE A 86 0.80 21.90 4.49
CA ILE A 86 0.49 20.61 3.87
C ILE A 86 0.56 19.51 4.91
N ILE A 87 1.62 19.49 5.73
CA ILE A 87 1.80 18.48 6.77
C ILE A 87 0.84 18.67 7.95
N ASP A 88 0.48 19.93 8.27
CA ASP A 88 -0.51 20.23 9.31
C ASP A 88 -1.96 20.16 8.78
N GLY A 89 -2.13 19.90 7.48
CA GLY A 89 -3.41 19.86 6.80
C GLY A 89 -4.10 18.49 6.83
N ASP A 90 -5.33 18.46 6.29
CA ASP A 90 -6.13 17.23 6.19
C ASP A 90 -5.82 16.37 4.94
N ALA A 91 -4.91 16.81 4.08
CA ALA A 91 -4.58 16.07 2.87
C ALA A 91 -3.84 14.77 3.21
N ILE A 92 -4.03 13.73 2.40
CA ILE A 92 -3.10 12.60 2.38
C ILE A 92 -1.87 13.05 1.60
N VAL A 93 -0.70 12.98 2.23
CA VAL A 93 0.56 13.42 1.63
C VAL A 93 1.32 12.20 1.12
N LEU A 94 1.63 12.17 -0.18
CA LEU A 94 2.37 11.10 -0.84
C LEU A 94 3.68 11.67 -1.36
N ILE A 95 4.82 11.18 -0.87
CA ILE A 95 6.14 11.75 -1.11
C ILE A 95 7.01 10.74 -1.85
N GLU A 96 7.32 10.98 -3.12
CA GLU A 96 8.37 10.27 -3.82
C GLU A 96 9.76 10.86 -3.49
N TRP A 97 10.76 9.99 -3.34
CA TRP A 97 12.14 10.36 -2.97
C TRP A 97 12.24 11.15 -1.65
N PRO A 98 11.61 10.64 -0.56
CA PRO A 98 11.51 11.33 0.72
C PRO A 98 12.87 11.58 1.38
N GLU A 99 13.92 10.85 1.01
CA GLU A 99 15.27 11.01 1.58
C GLU A 99 15.88 12.40 1.33
N ARG A 100 15.34 13.18 0.39
CA ARG A 100 15.77 14.56 0.13
C ARG A 100 15.29 15.55 1.19
N ILE A 101 14.29 15.16 1.97
CA ILE A 101 13.61 15.99 2.96
C ILE A 101 13.32 15.22 4.24
N ASP A 102 14.17 14.23 4.57
CA ASP A 102 13.93 13.26 5.64
C ASP A 102 13.68 13.93 7.00
N GLU A 103 14.44 14.99 7.31
CA GLU A 103 14.34 15.75 8.57
C GLU A 103 13.05 16.56 8.68
N ALA A 104 12.42 16.91 7.54
CA ALA A 104 11.18 17.67 7.48
C ALA A 104 9.91 16.80 7.52
N ILE A 105 10.05 15.47 7.43
CA ILE A 105 8.92 14.53 7.45
C ILE A 105 8.68 14.03 8.89
N PRO A 106 7.44 14.05 9.40
CA PRO A 106 7.11 13.46 10.69
C PRO A 106 7.54 11.99 10.81
N GLY A 107 8.12 11.63 11.95
CA GLY A 107 8.67 10.28 12.19
C GLY A 107 7.62 9.17 12.28
N ASP A 108 6.34 9.51 12.33
CA ASP A 108 5.20 8.60 12.35
C ASP A 108 4.52 8.46 10.98
N ALA A 109 5.18 8.88 9.90
CA ALA A 109 4.74 8.64 8.52
C ALA A 109 4.88 7.15 8.14
N LEU A 110 3.94 6.65 7.31
CA LEU A 110 4.06 5.33 6.70
C LEU A 110 5.22 5.33 5.71
N ARG A 111 6.10 4.32 5.78
CA ARG A 111 7.16 4.14 4.80
C ARG A 111 6.92 2.92 3.92
N ILE A 112 6.99 3.13 2.61
CA ILE A 112 6.83 2.08 1.60
C ILE A 112 8.09 2.06 0.73
N MET A 113 8.80 0.94 0.76
CA MET A 113 9.94 0.68 -0.11
C MET A 113 9.48 -0.21 -1.26
N ILE A 114 9.81 0.17 -2.49
CA ILE A 114 9.45 -0.53 -3.72
C ILE A 114 10.72 -0.99 -4.44
N ASP A 115 10.96 -2.30 -4.43
CA ASP A 115 12.14 -2.93 -5.01
C ASP A 115 11.80 -3.67 -6.31
N HIS A 116 12.71 -3.63 -7.29
CA HIS A 116 12.63 -4.48 -8.48
C HIS A 116 12.92 -5.94 -8.10
N VAL A 117 12.05 -6.86 -8.54
CA VAL A 117 12.29 -8.31 -8.41
C VAL A 117 12.62 -8.91 -9.78
N ASP A 118 11.82 -8.60 -10.78
CA ASP A 118 12.08 -8.89 -12.19
C ASP A 118 11.46 -7.80 -13.10
N GLU A 119 11.40 -8.04 -14.41
CA GLU A 119 10.84 -7.11 -15.40
C GLU A 119 9.39 -6.69 -15.07
N THR A 120 8.59 -7.63 -14.56
CA THR A 120 7.14 -7.50 -14.38
C THR A 120 6.70 -7.48 -12.92
N SER A 121 7.57 -7.84 -11.98
CA SER A 121 7.24 -7.93 -10.56
C SER A 121 8.02 -6.93 -9.70
N ARG A 122 7.39 -6.51 -8.61
CA ARG A 122 7.93 -5.59 -7.61
C ARG A 122 7.70 -6.18 -6.23
N ARG A 123 8.63 -5.92 -5.31
CA ARG A 123 8.45 -6.19 -3.88
C ARG A 123 8.13 -4.89 -3.17
N PHE A 124 7.09 -4.91 -2.34
CA PHE A 124 6.73 -3.81 -1.47
C PHE A 124 7.07 -4.18 -0.03
N ARG A 125 7.78 -3.31 0.68
CA ARG A 125 8.03 -3.43 2.12
C ARG A 125 7.41 -2.23 2.82
N PHE A 126 6.73 -2.48 3.93
CA PHE A 126 6.00 -1.47 4.69
C PHE A 126 6.60 -1.35 6.08
N GLU A 127 6.95 -0.13 6.50
CA GLU A 127 7.18 0.20 7.90
C GLU A 127 5.97 1.03 8.34
N ILE A 128 4.99 0.36 8.93
CA ILE A 128 3.70 0.94 9.29
C ILE A 128 3.78 1.50 10.71
N PRO A 129 3.33 2.72 10.97
CA PRO A 129 3.29 3.29 12.32
C PRO A 129 2.40 2.44 13.23
N SER A 130 2.85 2.13 14.45
CA SER A 130 2.11 1.25 15.37
C SER A 130 0.71 1.75 15.71
N HIS A 131 0.50 3.07 15.72
CA HIS A 131 -0.80 3.69 15.95
C HIS A 131 -1.83 3.43 14.82
N TRP A 132 -1.44 2.79 13.71
CA TRP A 132 -2.35 2.38 12.65
C TRP A 132 -3.01 1.02 12.94
N GLU A 133 -2.51 0.24 13.90
CA GLU A 133 -3.00 -1.11 14.20
C GLU A 133 -4.50 -1.15 14.57
N ASP A 134 -5.00 -0.08 15.20
CA ASP A 134 -6.40 0.04 15.61
C ASP A 134 -7.33 0.56 14.49
N ARG A 135 -6.80 0.80 13.28
CA ARG A 135 -7.59 1.32 12.17
C ARG A 135 -8.42 0.21 11.52
N ALA A 136 -9.66 0.54 11.17
CA ALA A 136 -10.48 -0.32 10.34
C ALA A 136 -9.73 -0.65 9.02
N GLY A 137 -9.73 -1.92 8.63
CA GLY A 137 -9.03 -2.40 7.43
C GLY A 137 -7.54 -2.70 7.62
N PHE A 138 -6.93 -2.42 8.78
CA PHE A 138 -5.49 -2.64 9.01
C PHE A 138 -5.04 -4.08 8.71
N GLU A 139 -5.89 -5.07 8.98
CA GLU A 139 -5.58 -6.48 8.70
C GLU A 139 -5.25 -6.75 7.23
N ALA A 140 -5.78 -5.96 6.29
CA ALA A 140 -5.50 -6.12 4.85
C ALA A 140 -4.07 -5.69 4.47
N ILE A 141 -3.45 -4.80 5.25
CA ILE A 141 -2.08 -4.32 5.04
C ILE A 141 -1.08 -4.90 6.04
N ARG A 142 -1.55 -5.70 7.01
CA ARG A 142 -0.70 -6.38 7.99
C ARG A 142 0.26 -7.32 7.25
N PRO A 143 1.56 -7.34 7.62
CA PRO A 143 2.49 -8.34 7.11
C PRO A 143 1.97 -9.75 7.36
N ARG A 144 1.92 -10.55 6.29
CA ARG A 144 1.50 -11.94 6.41
C ARG A 144 2.53 -12.71 7.22
N PRO A 145 2.12 -13.59 8.15
CA PRO A 145 3.07 -14.41 8.88
C PRO A 145 3.65 -15.51 7.97
N ASP A 146 4.86 -15.93 8.29
CA ASP A 146 5.40 -17.19 7.79
C ASP A 146 4.46 -18.34 8.21
N THR A 147 4.25 -19.27 7.28
CA THR A 147 3.29 -20.36 7.44
C THR A 147 3.81 -21.64 6.80
N THR A 148 2.98 -22.68 6.76
CA THR A 148 3.26 -23.94 6.08
C THR A 148 2.24 -24.14 4.95
N CYS A 149 2.72 -24.55 3.79
CA CYS A 149 1.88 -24.84 2.64
C CYS A 149 0.89 -25.96 2.98
N PRO A 150 -0.43 -25.75 2.84
CA PRO A 150 -1.43 -26.75 3.20
C PRO A 150 -1.37 -28.00 2.30
N VAL A 151 -0.85 -27.87 1.08
CA VAL A 151 -0.75 -28.98 0.11
C VAL A 151 0.57 -29.74 0.20
N THR A 152 1.69 -29.03 0.37
CA THR A 152 3.04 -29.64 0.29
C THR A 152 3.72 -29.80 1.65
N GLY A 153 3.22 -29.18 2.71
CA GLY A 153 3.85 -29.17 4.03
C GLY A 153 5.15 -28.36 4.11
N GLN A 154 5.53 -27.65 3.04
CA GLN A 154 6.76 -26.86 3.01
C GLN A 154 6.58 -25.52 3.71
N PRO A 155 7.63 -24.96 4.36
CA PRO A 155 7.61 -23.59 4.87
C PRO A 155 7.35 -22.58 3.75
N VAL A 156 6.50 -21.59 4.03
CA VAL A 156 6.12 -20.52 3.10
C VAL A 156 6.30 -19.20 3.83
N SER A 157 7.15 -18.32 3.30
CA SER A 157 7.30 -16.99 3.87
C SER A 157 6.06 -16.14 3.61
N GLY A 158 5.74 -15.21 4.51
CA GLY A 158 4.66 -14.22 4.34
C GLY A 158 4.73 -13.44 3.03
N ASP A 159 5.94 -13.24 2.49
CA ASP A 159 6.21 -12.54 1.24
C ASP A 159 6.00 -13.40 -0.01
N CYS A 160 5.59 -14.67 0.13
CA CYS A 160 5.35 -15.56 -1.00
C CYS A 160 4.15 -15.07 -1.82
N LEU A 161 4.33 -14.90 -3.14
CA LEU A 161 3.25 -14.50 -4.05
C LEU A 161 2.05 -15.47 -4.02
N SER A 162 2.33 -16.76 -3.84
CA SER A 162 1.31 -17.81 -3.76
C SER A 162 0.87 -18.09 -2.31
N TRP A 163 1.27 -17.28 -1.32
CA TRP A 163 0.89 -17.48 0.08
C TRP A 163 -0.62 -17.73 0.21
N PRO A 164 -1.06 -18.74 0.99
CA PRO A 164 -0.27 -19.58 1.89
C PRO A 164 0.39 -20.80 1.22
N PHE A 165 0.37 -20.92 -0.10
CA PHE A 165 0.93 -22.06 -0.84
C PHE A 165 2.40 -21.84 -1.22
N ALA A 166 3.20 -22.90 -1.19
CA ALA A 166 4.62 -22.87 -1.55
C ALA A 166 4.88 -22.59 -3.05
N SER A 167 3.86 -22.74 -3.90
CA SER A 167 3.93 -22.43 -5.33
C SER A 167 2.54 -22.29 -5.94
N GLU A 168 2.49 -21.70 -7.13
CA GLU A 168 1.26 -21.64 -7.94
C GLU A 168 0.70 -23.03 -8.25
N LYS A 169 1.58 -24.01 -8.49
CA LYS A 169 1.19 -25.40 -8.69
C LYS A 169 0.49 -25.99 -7.46
N ALA A 170 0.98 -25.66 -6.26
CA ALA A 170 0.34 -26.10 -5.02
C ALA A 170 -1.03 -25.44 -4.82
N ARG A 171 -1.17 -24.15 -5.14
CA ARG A 171 -2.46 -23.44 -5.12
C ARG A 171 -3.48 -24.08 -6.07
N MET A 172 -3.06 -24.39 -7.30
CA MET A 172 -3.94 -25.03 -8.29
C MET A 172 -4.31 -26.47 -7.91
N ALA A 173 -3.42 -27.20 -7.24
CA ALA A 173 -3.71 -28.53 -6.72
C ALA A 173 -4.79 -28.48 -5.62
N ASP A 174 -4.74 -27.50 -4.71
CA ASP A 174 -5.77 -27.27 -3.69
C ASP A 174 -7.13 -26.95 -4.33
N LEU A 175 -7.16 -26.00 -5.27
CA LEU A 175 -8.38 -25.66 -6.03
C LEU A 175 -8.99 -26.88 -6.73
N ASN A 176 -8.16 -27.71 -7.36
CA ASN A 176 -8.63 -28.94 -8.00
C ASN A 176 -9.18 -29.96 -6.99
N ALA A 177 -8.59 -30.09 -5.81
CA ALA A 177 -9.12 -30.96 -4.75
C ALA A 177 -10.50 -30.49 -4.29
N TRP A 178 -10.72 -29.17 -4.20
CA TRP A 178 -12.03 -28.58 -3.90
C TRP A 178 -13.07 -28.92 -4.96
N PHE A 179 -12.70 -28.81 -6.24
CA PHE A 179 -13.62 -29.14 -7.35
C PHE A 179 -13.97 -30.63 -7.44
N ASN A 180 -13.10 -31.51 -6.94
CA ASN A 180 -13.28 -32.96 -7.02
C ASN A 180 -13.85 -33.56 -5.72
N GLU A 181 -14.32 -32.74 -4.77
CA GLU A 181 -14.85 -33.16 -3.45
C GLU A 181 -13.85 -33.98 -2.61
N GLU A 182 -12.54 -33.88 -2.89
CA GLU A 182 -11.49 -34.59 -2.15
C GLU A 182 -11.09 -33.85 -0.86
N HIS A 183 -11.73 -32.71 -0.55
CA HIS A 183 -11.50 -32.00 0.70
C HIS A 183 -12.15 -32.71 1.89
N VAL A 184 -11.29 -33.17 2.80
CA VAL A 184 -11.70 -33.50 4.16
C VAL A 184 -11.79 -32.20 4.94
N ILE A 185 -13.01 -31.72 5.20
CA ILE A 185 -13.22 -30.57 6.08
C ILE A 185 -12.70 -30.96 7.48
N SER A 186 -11.65 -30.28 7.93
CA SER A 186 -10.90 -30.64 9.14
C SER A 186 -11.66 -30.40 10.45
N ARG A 187 -12.79 -29.69 10.39
CA ARG A 187 -13.78 -29.59 11.46
C ARG A 187 -15.20 -29.50 10.90
N PRO A 188 -16.23 -30.01 11.58
CA PRO A 188 -17.62 -29.88 11.14
C PRO A 188 -17.98 -28.40 10.93
N ILE A 189 -18.78 -28.12 9.90
CA ILE A 189 -19.36 -26.78 9.68
C ILE A 189 -20.30 -26.46 10.85
N GLU A 190 -20.06 -25.38 11.57
CA GLU A 190 -20.93 -24.92 12.65
C GLU A 190 -21.99 -23.96 12.11
N GLN A 191 -23.12 -23.85 12.81
CA GLN A 191 -24.27 -23.04 12.37
C GLN A 191 -23.92 -21.55 12.20
N SER A 192 -22.88 -21.07 12.90
CA SER A 192 -22.31 -19.73 12.76
C SER A 192 -21.58 -19.48 11.44
N ASP A 193 -21.08 -20.52 10.78
CA ASP A 193 -20.38 -20.39 9.48
C ASP A 193 -21.37 -20.15 8.33
N ILE A 194 -22.64 -20.55 8.51
CA ILE A 194 -23.71 -20.41 7.52
C ILE A 194 -24.33 -19.00 7.59
N GLU A 195 -24.39 -18.40 8.78
CA GLU A 195 -25.01 -17.09 9.01
C GLU A 195 -24.15 -15.89 8.53
N GLN A 196 -22.88 -16.10 8.18
CA GLN A 196 -21.99 -15.05 7.64
C GLN A 196 -21.93 -15.00 6.10
N GLY A 197 -22.71 -15.85 5.42
CA GLY A 197 -22.68 -16.03 3.96
C GLY A 197 -23.87 -15.47 3.18
N GLU A 198 -24.83 -14.79 3.83
CA GLU A 198 -25.97 -14.12 3.17
C GLU A 198 -25.79 -12.60 3.06
#